data_AF-A0A1Y2DBN7-F1
#
_entry.id   AF-A0A1Y2DBN7-F1
#
_cell.length_a   1.000
_cell.length_b   1.000
_cell.length_c   1.000
_cell.angle_alpha   90.00
_cell.angle_beta   90.00
_cell.angle_gamma   90.00
#
_symmetry.space_group_name_H-M   'P 1'
#
loop_
_entity.id
_entity.type
_entity.pdbx_description
1 polymer ?
#
loop_
_entity_poly.entity_id
_entity_poly.type
_entity_poly.pdbx_seq_one_letter_code
_entity_poly.pdbx_strand_id
1 'polypeptide(L)' 'SQQHPPLPLPEPPKEGETTTTLSVGGEGVKLDHLGPLVVNQDGTMSRISNWTKMSAIERENTLRILGKRNQSRLTKLRE' A
#
# COMPACT_ATOMS: atom_id res chain seq x y z
N SER A 1 -48.64 -4.58 0.63
CA SER A 1 -47.33 -3.89 0.55
C SER A 1 -46.48 -4.31 1.73
N GLN A 2 -45.48 -5.17 1.52
CA GLN A 2 -44.51 -5.54 2.57
C GLN A 2 -43.33 -4.57 2.50
N GLN A 3 -43.15 -3.77 3.56
CA GLN A 3 -42.03 -2.85 3.73
C GLN A 3 -40.84 -3.68 4.24
N HIS A 4 -39.83 -3.90 3.40
CA HIS A 4 -38.60 -4.57 3.83
C HIS A 4 -37.78 -3.57 4.68
N PRO A 5 -37.33 -3.96 5.89
CA PRO A 5 -36.50 -3.09 6.72
C PRO A 5 -35.16 -2.78 6.01
N PRO A 6 -34.64 -1.55 6.13
CA PRO A 6 -33.39 -1.17 5.48
C PRO A 6 -32.23 -2.02 6.03
N LEU A 7 -31.43 -2.56 5.11
CA LEU A 7 -30.24 -3.35 5.45
C LEU A 7 -29.27 -2.47 6.25
N PRO A 8 -28.73 -2.96 7.38
CA PRO A 8 -27.74 -2.20 8.14
C PRO A 8 -26.46 -2.02 7.32
N LEU A 9 -25.86 -0.83 7.42
CA LEU A 9 -24.57 -0.52 6.84
C LEU A 9 -23.49 -1.38 7.53
N PRO A 10 -22.51 -1.95 6.80
CA PRO A 10 -21.42 -2.71 7.41
C PRO A 10 -20.66 -1.86 8.44
N GLU A 11 -20.26 -2.50 9.54
CA GLU A 11 -19.49 -1.86 10.59
C GLU A 11 -18.18 -1.27 10.03
N PRO A 12 -17.78 -0.05 10.44
CA PRO A 12 -16.48 0.49 10.07
C PRO A 12 -15.39 -0.46 10.60
N PRO A 13 -14.31 -0.71 9.83
CA PRO A 13 -13.25 -1.59 10.28
C PRO A 13 -12.64 -1.08 11.59
N LYS A 14 -12.53 -1.97 12.59
CA LYS A 14 -11.83 -1.71 13.84
C LYS A 14 -10.40 -1.25 13.54
N GLU A 15 -10.00 -0.17 14.20
CA GLU A 15 -8.64 0.37 14.15
C GLU A 15 -7.62 -0.74 14.42
N GLY A 16 -6.78 -1.04 13.43
CA GLY A 16 -5.71 -2.03 13.56
C GLY A 16 -5.17 -2.58 12.24
N GLU A 17 -5.95 -2.58 11.15
CA GLU A 17 -5.50 -3.22 9.90
C GLU A 17 -6.11 -2.52 8.67
N THR A 18 -5.50 -1.40 8.28
CA THR A 18 -5.81 -0.72 7.01
C THR A 18 -5.16 -1.49 5.85
N THR A 19 -5.67 -2.68 5.53
CA THR A 19 -5.23 -3.46 4.38
C THR A 19 -5.87 -2.85 3.13
N THR A 20 -5.29 -1.74 2.62
CA THR A 20 -5.72 -1.09 1.37
C THR A 20 -5.46 -2.03 0.20
N THR A 21 -6.48 -2.79 -0.19
CA THR A 21 -6.47 -3.61 -1.40
C THR A 21 -6.42 -2.66 -2.62
N LEU A 22 -5.26 -2.56 -3.27
CA LEU A 22 -5.12 -1.82 -4.53
C LEU A 22 -5.27 -2.81 -5.68
N SER A 23 -6.40 -2.72 -6.39
CA SER A 23 -6.64 -3.47 -7.62
C SER A 23 -5.80 -2.89 -8.75
N VAL A 24 -4.66 -3.51 -9.04
CA VAL A 24 -3.91 -3.31 -10.29
C VAL A 24 -4.07 -4.58 -11.12
N GLY A 25 -5.10 -4.61 -11.98
CA GLY A 25 -5.14 -5.51 -13.15
C GLY A 25 -5.41 -7.00 -12.96
N GLY A 26 -5.84 -7.48 -11.79
CA GLY A 26 -6.32 -8.85 -11.61
C GLY A 26 -5.80 -9.51 -10.34
N GLU A 27 -6.74 -9.95 -9.50
CA GLU A 27 -6.54 -10.69 -8.25
C GLU A 27 -6.04 -9.84 -7.05
N GLY A 28 -6.96 -9.59 -6.11
CA GLY A 28 -6.68 -8.87 -4.87
C GLY A 28 -5.78 -9.69 -3.95
N VAL A 29 -4.49 -9.39 -3.96
CA VAL A 29 -3.52 -9.98 -3.05
C VAL A 29 -3.76 -9.42 -1.64
N LYS A 30 -4.07 -10.30 -0.67
CA LYS A 30 -4.12 -9.96 0.76
C LYS A 30 -2.82 -9.28 1.18
N LEU A 31 -2.92 -8.09 1.74
CA LEU A 31 -1.82 -7.13 1.78
C LEU A 31 -1.07 -7.04 3.13
N ASP A 32 -1.22 -8.04 4.00
CA ASP A 32 -0.70 -8.04 5.38
C ASP A 32 0.83 -8.04 5.53
N HIS A 33 1.56 -8.16 4.42
CA HIS A 33 2.99 -8.41 4.43
C HIS A 33 3.76 -7.55 3.43
N LEU A 34 3.12 -6.52 2.87
CA LEU A 34 3.77 -5.67 1.88
C LEU A 34 4.58 -4.56 2.53
N GLY A 35 5.76 -4.31 1.98
CA GLY A 35 6.65 -3.26 2.45
C GLY A 35 6.22 -1.86 2.09
N PRO A 36 7.07 -0.87 2.40
CA PRO A 36 6.78 0.53 2.13
C PRO A 36 6.56 0.78 0.63
N LEU A 37 5.85 1.85 0.33
CA LEU A 37 5.52 2.26 -1.02
C LEU A 37 6.73 2.92 -1.69
N VAL A 38 6.93 2.59 -2.96
CA VAL A 38 8.02 3.03 -3.83
C VAL A 38 7.40 3.78 -5.00
N VAL A 39 7.97 4.93 -5.31
CA VAL A 39 7.66 5.66 -6.55
C VAL A 39 8.64 5.18 -7.61
N ASN A 40 8.15 4.75 -8.76
CA ASN A 40 8.96 4.33 -9.89
C ASN A 40 9.30 5.53 -10.79
N GLN A 41 10.25 5.35 -11.72
CA GLN A 41 10.65 6.42 -12.64
C GLN A 41 9.58 6.74 -13.68
N ASP A 42 8.73 5.77 -13.99
CA ASP A 42 7.59 5.91 -14.91
C ASP A 42 6.37 6.59 -14.26
N GLY A 43 6.48 6.99 -12.99
CA GLY A 43 5.39 7.61 -12.23
C GLY A 43 4.41 6.64 -11.59
N THR A 44 4.55 5.34 -11.83
CA THR A 44 3.76 4.33 -11.13
C THR A 44 4.23 4.18 -9.67
N MET A 45 3.39 3.58 -8.84
CA MET A 45 3.70 3.28 -7.45
C MET A 45 3.61 1.77 -7.21
N SER A 46 4.59 1.22 -6.50
CA SER A 46 4.64 -0.20 -6.17
C SER A 46 5.03 -0.40 -4.71
N ARG A 47 4.67 -1.52 -4.09
CA ARG A 47 5.16 -1.89 -2.76
C ARG A 47 6.31 -2.87 -2.86
N ILE A 48 7.20 -2.86 -1.86
CA ILE A 48 8.31 -3.82 -1.79
C ILE A 48 7.74 -5.20 -1.41
N SER A 49 7.68 -6.12 -2.37
CA SER A 49 7.06 -7.45 -2.21
C SER A 49 7.88 -8.43 -1.38
N ASN A 50 9.21 -8.29 -1.34
CA ASN A 50 10.10 -9.11 -0.53
C ASN A 50 10.36 -8.54 0.88
N TRP A 51 9.58 -7.56 1.32
CA TRP A 51 9.81 -6.85 2.59
C TRP A 51 9.84 -7.76 3.82
N THR A 52 8.90 -8.72 3.91
CA THR A 52 8.87 -9.69 5.01
C THR A 52 10.07 -10.63 5.02
N LYS A 53 10.70 -10.84 3.87
CA LYS A 53 11.90 -11.68 3.74
C LYS A 53 13.19 -10.92 4.08
N MET A 54 13.16 -9.59 4.12
CA MET A 54 14.31 -8.78 4.51
C MET A 54 14.57 -8.91 6.03
N SER A 55 15.84 -8.97 6.38
CA SER A 55 16.34 -8.84 7.75
C SER A 55 16.13 -7.41 8.29
N ALA A 56 16.25 -7.23 9.61
CA ALA A 56 16.10 -5.91 10.24
C ALA A 56 17.06 -4.86 9.65
N ILE A 57 18.32 -5.25 9.42
CA ILE A 57 19.37 -4.35 8.89
C ILE A 57 19.06 -3.95 7.44
N GLU A 58 18.53 -4.87 6.62
CA GLU A 58 18.14 -4.57 5.25
C GLU A 58 16.92 -3.65 5.20
N ARG A 59 15.94 -3.86 6.08
CA ARG A 59 14.76 -3.00 6.22
C ARG A 59 15.16 -1.58 6.62
N GLU A 60 16.05 -1.43 7.59
CA GLU A 60 16.55 -0.13 8.06
C GLU A 60 17.26 0.62 6.95
N ASN A 61 18.19 -0.04 6.25
CA ASN A 61 18.89 0.53 5.11
C ASN A 61 17.95 0.95 3.99
N THR A 62 16.94 0.11 3.72
CA THR A 62 15.90 0.40 2.71
C THR A 62 15.13 1.66 3.08
N LEU A 63 14.64 1.78 4.32
CA LEU A 63 13.90 2.96 4.77
C LEU A 63 14.75 4.23 4.70
N ARG A 64 16.02 4.14 5.12
CA ARG A 64 16.95 5.28 5.12
C ARG A 64 17.13 5.91 3.73
N ILE A 65 17.17 5.09 2.67
CA ILE A 65 17.40 5.58 1.30
C ILE A 65 16.10 5.81 0.53
N LEU A 66 15.02 5.11 0.89
CA LEU A 66 13.77 5.12 0.14
C LEU A 66 13.13 6.51 0.12
N GLY A 67 13.10 7.21 1.26
CA GLY A 67 12.52 8.54 1.35
C GLY A 67 13.16 9.53 0.37
N LYS A 68 14.50 9.61 0.35
CA LYS A 68 15.25 10.48 -0.57
C LYS A 68 15.00 10.13 -2.04
N ARG A 69 14.95 8.83 -2.36
CA ARG A 69 14.72 8.36 -3.73
C ARG A 69 13.31 8.65 -4.21
N ASN A 70 12.30 8.37 -3.39
CA ASN A 70 10.91 8.67 -3.73
C ASN A 70 10.70 10.18 -3.88
N GLN A 71 11.27 11.00 -2.99
CA GLN A 71 11.20 12.46 -3.11
C GLN A 71 11.81 12.93 -4.44
N SER A 72 13.04 12.51 -4.77
CA SER A 72 13.68 12.90 -6.02
C SER A 72 12.90 12.46 -7.25
N ARG A 73 12.31 11.25 -7.23
CA ARG A 73 11.45 10.77 -8.33
C ARG A 73 10.18 11.59 -8.44
N LEU A 74 9.52 11.91 -7.34
CA LEU A 74 8.32 12.75 -7.32
C LEU A 74 8.60 14.18 -7.81
N THR A 75 9.73 14.78 -7.44
CA THR A 75 10.13 16.09 -7.95
C THR A 75 10.24 16.06 -9.47
N LYS A 76 10.92 15.05 -10.05
CA LYS A 76 11.08 14.92 -11.50
C LYS A 76 9.77 14.72 -12.26
N LEU A 77 8.77 14.11 -11.65
CA LEU A 77 7.46 13.87 -12.26
C LEU A 77 6.53 15.08 -12.20
N ARG A 78 6.91 16.11 -11.42
CA ARG A 78 6.15 17.35 -11.26
C ARG A 78 6.67 18.48 -12.16
N GLU A 79 7.84 18.29 -12.77
CA GLU A 79 8.43 19.16 -13.80
C GLU A 79 7.94 18.75 -15.19
#